data_AF-A0A7Y7WEU6-F1
#
_entry.id   AF-A0A7Y7WEU6-F1
#
_cell.length_a   1.000
_cell.length_b   1.000
_cell.length_c   1.000
_cell.angle_alpha   90.00
_cell.angle_beta   90.00
_cell.angle_gamma   90.00
#
_symmetry.space_group_name_H-M   'P 1'
#
loop_
_entity.id
_entity.type
_entity.pdbx_description
1 polymer ?
#
loop_
_entity_poly.entity_id
_entity_poly.type
_entity_poly.pdbx_seq_one_letter_code
_entity_poly.pdbx_strand_id
1 'polypeptide(L)' 'MKFKNKHEEYTEAEFLELMREIFKENVAKTDDRLDVLLEYFKKITEHPEGTDLIL' A
#
# COMPACT_ATOMS: atom_id res chain seq x y z
N MET A 1 10.15 5.56 2.57
CA MET A 1 9.33 4.79 3.51
C MET A 1 10.06 3.49 3.88
N LYS A 2 9.93 3.02 5.12
CA LYS A 2 10.46 1.71 5.54
C LYS A 2 9.33 0.67 5.48
N PHE A 3 9.55 -0.42 4.73
CA PHE A 3 8.58 -1.51 4.64
C PHE A 3 8.67 -2.40 5.90
N LYS A 4 7.51 -2.69 6.49
CA LYS A 4 7.32 -3.60 7.64
C LYS A 4 6.51 -4.82 7.19
N ASN A 5 6.38 -5.85 8.02
CA ASN A 5 5.76 -7.10 7.58
C ASN A 5 4.28 -7.19 7.94
N LYS A 6 3.81 -6.40 8.91
CA LYS A 6 2.41 -6.35 9.31
C LYS A 6 1.91 -4.92 9.53
N HIS A 7 0.61 -4.71 9.34
CA HIS A 7 0.01 -3.38 9.53
C HIS A 7 0.09 -2.89 10.98
N GLU A 8 0.08 -3.76 11.99
CA GLU A 8 0.18 -3.35 13.41
C GLU A 8 1.56 -2.76 13.77
N GLU A 9 2.57 -3.00 12.93
CA GLU A 9 3.89 -2.38 13.11
C GLU A 9 3.92 -0.93 12.63
N TYR A 10 2.87 -0.46 11.93
CA TYR A 10 2.74 0.89 11.43
C TYR A 10 2.04 1.81 12.44
N THR A 11 2.63 2.99 12.64
CA THR A 11 1.84 4.13 13.13
C THR A 11 0.91 4.60 12.01
N GLU A 12 -0.18 5.28 12.39
CA GLU A 12 -1.12 5.86 11.42
C GLU A 12 -0.40 6.77 10.40
N ALA A 13 0.54 7.60 10.87
CA ALA A 13 1.30 8.49 9.99
C ALA A 13 2.15 7.73 8.96
N GLU A 14 2.83 6.66 9.36
CA GLU A 14 3.62 5.83 8.44
C GLU A 14 2.72 5.05 7.46
N PHE A 15 1.54 4.61 7.90
CA PHE A 15 0.58 3.96 7.01
C PHE A 15 -0.04 4.96 6.01
N LEU A 16 -0.29 6.19 6.42
CA LEU A 16 -0.71 7.27 5.51
C LEU A 16 0.37 7.61 4.48
N GLU A 17 1.66 7.51 4.82
CA GLU A 17 2.74 7.62 3.83
C GLU A 17 2.68 6.50 2.78
N LEU A 18 2.39 5.26 3.18
CA LEU A 18 2.15 4.16 2.23
C LEU A 18 1.01 4.49 1.27
N MET A 19 -0.11 4.95 1.81
CA MET A 19 -1.29 5.29 1.02
C MET A 19 -1.00 6.40 0.01
N ARG A 20 -0.27 7.44 0.43
CA ARG A 20 0.14 8.52 -0.47
C ARG A 20 1.05 8.03 -1.60
N GLU A 21 1.97 7.12 -1.31
CA GLU A 21 2.83 6.53 -2.34
C GLU A 21 2.02 5.67 -3.32
N ILE A 22 1.05 4.87 -2.84
CA ILE A 22 0.15 4.09 -3.71
C ILE A 22 -0.62 5.02 -4.66
N PHE A 23 -1.29 6.05 -4.12
CA PHE A 23 -2.08 6.96 -4.95
C PHE A 23 -1.23 7.80 -5.91
N LYS A 24 0.03 8.07 -5.56
CA LYS A 24 0.98 8.73 -6.45
C LYS A 24 1.37 7.84 -7.62
N GLU A 25 1.65 6.56 -7.38
CA GLU A 25 1.99 5.60 -8.43
C GLU A 25 0.76 5.23 -9.28
N ASN A 26 -0.46 5.32 -8.72
CA ASN A 26 -1.71 5.11 -9.45
C ASN A 26 -1.97 6.13 -10.58
N VAL A 27 -1.30 7.28 -10.54
CA VAL A 27 -1.35 8.30 -11.61
C VAL A 27 -0.06 8.37 -12.42
N ALA A 28 0.87 7.43 -12.20
CA ALA A 28 2.10 7.35 -12.95
C ALA A 28 1.86 6.81 -14.37
N LYS A 29 2.90 6.88 -15.21
CA LYS A 29 2.82 6.42 -16.61
C LYS A 29 2.76 4.88 -16.73
N THR A 30 3.19 4.17 -15.71
CA THR A 30 3.38 2.71 -15.70
C THR A 30 2.99 2.16 -14.34
N ASP A 31 2.42 0.96 -14.34
CA ASP A 31 1.94 0.32 -13.12
C ASP A 31 2.99 -0.57 -12.43
N ASP A 32 4.19 -0.72 -13.00
CA ASP A 32 5.25 -1.60 -12.48
C ASP A 32 5.51 -1.43 -10.97
N ARG A 33 5.49 -0.17 -10.49
CA ARG A 33 5.66 0.13 -9.07
C ARG A 33 4.34 0.05 -8.29
N LEU A 34 3.23 0.42 -8.91
CA LEU A 34 1.90 0.33 -8.32
C LEU A 34 1.57 -1.12 -7.94
N ASP A 35 1.78 -2.06 -8.86
CA ASP A 35 1.52 -3.49 -8.65
C ASP A 35 2.27 -4.03 -7.43
N VAL A 36 3.54 -3.66 -7.27
CA VAL A 36 4.36 -4.05 -6.12
C VAL A 36 3.80 -3.48 -4.81
N LEU A 37 3.34 -2.23 -4.83
CA LEU A 37 2.78 -1.58 -3.64
C LEU A 37 1.40 -2.15 -3.26
N LEU A 38 0.57 -2.51 -4.25
CA LEU A 38 -0.75 -3.12 -4.03
C LEU A 38 -0.63 -4.55 -3.48
N GLU A 39 0.28 -5.36 -4.00
CA GLU A 39 0.55 -6.70 -3.45
C GLU A 39 1.13 -6.61 -2.03
N TYR A 40 2.00 -5.62 -1.79
CA TYR A 40 2.51 -5.34 -0.46
C TYR A 40 1.38 -4.93 0.51
N PHE A 41 0.49 -4.02 0.09
CA PHE A 41 -0.67 -3.59 0.87
C PHE A 41 -1.55 -4.77 1.28
N LYS A 42 -1.94 -5.63 0.32
CA LYS A 42 -2.72 -6.85 0.59
C LYS A 42 -2.03 -7.75 1.62
N LYS A 43 -0.72 -7.94 1.49
CA LYS A 43 0.06 -8.80 2.38
C LYS A 43 0.06 -8.28 3.82
N ILE A 44 0.18 -6.97 4.04
CA ILE A 44 0.31 -6.42 5.40
C ILE A 44 -1.03 -6.18 6.09
N THR A 45 -2.09 -5.92 5.33
CA THR A 45 -3.44 -5.68 5.88
C THR A 45 -4.19 -6.98 6.12
N GLU A 46 -3.89 -8.04 5.37
CA GLU A 46 -4.55 -9.35 5.42
C GLU A 46 -6.08 -9.23 5.28
N HIS A 47 -6.58 -8.11 4.73
CA HIS A 47 -8.00 -7.82 4.63
C HIS A 47 -8.62 -8.62 3.49
N PRO A 48 -9.79 -9.26 3.68
CA PRO A 48 -10.40 -10.11 2.65
C PRO A 48 -10.74 -9.36 1.36
N GLU A 49 -11.05 -8.07 1.46
CA GLU A 49 -11.33 -7.20 0.29
C GLU A 49 -10.06 -6.73 -0.43
N GLY A 50 -8.86 -6.97 0.14
CA GLY A 50 -7.59 -6.67 -0.53
C GLY A 50 -7.49 -5.23 -1.03
N THR A 51 -7.18 -5.07 -2.31
CA THR A 51 -7.06 -3.75 -2.96
C THR A 51 -8.38 -3.03 -3.17
N ASP A 52 -9.52 -3.73 -3.09
CA ASP A 52 -10.85 -3.13 -3.28
C ASP A 52 -11.16 -2.09 -2.18
N LEU A 53 -10.41 -2.12 -1.07
CA LEU A 53 -10.47 -1.10 -0.03
C LEU A 53 -10.08 0.30 -0.50
N ILE A 54 -9.28 0.41 -1.56
CA ILE A 54 -8.58 1.65 -1.93
C ILE A 54 -8.67 1.99 -3.43
N LEU A 55 -9.28 1.12 -4.23
CA LEU A 55 -9.45 1.26 -5.68
C LEU A 55 -10.91 1.52 -6.07
#